data_AF-A0A812LVW2-F1
#
_entry.id   AF-A0A812LVW2-F1
#
_cell.length_a   1.000
_cell.length_b   1.000
_cell.length_c   1.000
_cell.angle_alpha   90.00
_cell.angle_beta   90.00
_cell.angle_gamma   90.00
#
_symmetry.space_group_name_H-M   'P 1'
#
loop_
_entity.id
_entity.type
_entity.pdbx_description
1 polymer ?
#
loop_
_entity_poly.entity_id
_entity_poly.type
_entity_poly.pdbx_seq_one_letter_code
_entity_poly.pdbx_strand_id
1 'polypeptide(L)'
;VCLSYGPLQNWEFLFYYGFCPQANPHDRLIINVDLPDDESTAEKEVVLQLQGIPTELALRPRGALPEASESWAAMRSLPPQLLRCFRVLLGQIQDLDVDAAPGEGGMLELDLQCLDATQ
;
A
#
# COMPACT_ATOMS: atom_id res chain seq x y z
N VAL A 1 26.53 -16.16 18.52
CA VAL A 1 26.77 -15.00 17.64
C VAL A 1 25.86 -15.16 16.44
N CYS A 2 25.01 -14.17 16.14
CA CYS A 2 24.16 -14.17 14.96
C CYS A 2 24.65 -13.05 14.03
N LEU A 3 24.81 -13.35 12.74
CA LEU A 3 25.17 -12.39 11.71
C LEU A 3 23.90 -11.95 10.98
N SER A 4 23.81 -10.66 10.64
CA SER A 4 22.75 -10.15 9.77
C SER A 4 23.11 -10.46 8.32
N TYR A 5 22.22 -11.18 7.62
CA TYR A 5 22.36 -11.51 6.20
C TYR A 5 22.04 -10.34 5.26
N GLY A 6 21.60 -9.20 5.81
CA GLY A 6 21.18 -8.03 5.05
C GLY A 6 19.65 -7.86 4.95
N PRO A 7 19.18 -6.86 4.20
CA PRO A 7 17.76 -6.47 4.16
C PRO A 7 16.94 -7.32 3.18
N LEU A 8 16.94 -8.64 3.37
CA LEU A 8 16.28 -9.61 2.49
C LEU A 8 14.81 -9.85 2.88
N GLN A 9 13.97 -10.16 1.91
CA GLN A 9 12.58 -10.59 2.10
C GLN A 9 12.51 -12.07 2.52
N ASN A 10 11.38 -12.49 3.09
CA ASN A 10 11.22 -13.86 3.57
C ASN A 10 11.28 -14.90 2.46
N TRP A 11 10.75 -14.58 1.28
CA TRP A 11 10.88 -15.48 0.12
C TRP A 11 12.34 -15.64 -0.32
N GLU A 12 13.17 -14.58 -0.22
CA GLU A 12 14.60 -14.67 -0.54
C GLU A 12 15.33 -15.59 0.46
N PHE A 13 15.00 -15.48 1.75
CA PHE A 13 15.51 -16.41 2.77
C PHE A 13 15.10 -17.85 2.48
N LEU A 14 13.84 -18.08 2.10
CA LEU A 14 13.33 -19.41 1.82
C LEU A 14 13.99 -20.03 0.58
N PHE A 15 14.09 -19.27 -0.52
CA PHE A 15 14.64 -19.76 -1.78
C PHE A 15 16.15 -19.94 -1.77
N TYR A 16 16.90 -18.99 -1.20
CA TYR A 16 18.37 -18.99 -1.28
C TYR A 16 19.06 -19.60 -0.05
N TYR A 17 18.40 -19.59 1.11
CA TYR A 17 19.00 -20.03 2.38
C TYR A 17 18.25 -21.18 3.06
N GLY A 18 17.06 -21.57 2.55
CA GLY A 18 16.31 -22.74 3.03
C GLY A 18 15.64 -22.57 4.39
N PHE A 19 15.47 -21.33 4.87
CA PHE A 19 14.74 -21.04 6.10
C PHE A 19 13.86 -19.80 5.92
N CYS A 20 12.79 -19.68 6.72
CA CYS A 20 11.93 -18.50 6.73
C CYS A 20 11.86 -17.96 8.17
N PRO A 21 12.43 -16.78 8.46
CA PRO A 21 12.37 -16.20 9.79
C PRO A 21 10.94 -15.72 10.13
N GLN A 22 10.45 -16.08 11.33
CA GLN A 22 9.08 -15.73 11.77
C GLN A 22 8.84 -14.21 11.88
N ALA A 23 9.87 -13.43 12.22
CA ALA A 23 9.77 -11.99 12.39
C ALA A 23 10.89 -11.30 11.62
N ASN A 24 10.67 -11.06 10.34
CA ASN A 24 11.61 -10.34 9.48
C ASN A 24 11.19 -8.86 9.35
N PRO A 25 11.99 -7.91 9.87
CA PRO A 25 11.68 -6.48 9.77
C PRO A 25 11.83 -5.93 8.34
N HIS A 26 12.42 -6.70 7.42
CA HIS A 26 12.64 -6.32 6.04
C HIS A 26 11.60 -6.91 5.08
N ASP A 27 10.68 -7.75 5.58
CA ASP A 27 9.64 -8.35 4.76
C ASP A 27 8.66 -7.30 4.25
N ARG A 28 8.24 -7.45 2.99
CA ARG A 28 7.38 -6.48 2.30
C ARG A 28 6.37 -7.22 1.45
N LEU A 29 5.17 -6.67 1.39
CA LEU A 29 4.14 -7.08 0.46
C LEU A 29 4.13 -6.09 -0.69
N ILE A 30 4.18 -6.59 -1.92
CA ILE A 30 4.08 -5.75 -3.11
C ILE A 30 2.62 -5.79 -3.56
N ILE A 31 2.02 -4.61 -3.67
CA ILE A 31 0.69 -4.43 -4.23
C ILE A 31 0.82 -3.71 -5.55
N ASN A 32 0.31 -4.35 -6.60
CA ASN A 32 0.15 -3.73 -7.90
C ASN A 32 -1.29 -3.26 -8.02
N VAL A 33 -1.48 -1.98 -8.29
CA VAL A 33 -2.78 -1.39 -8.48
C VAL A 33 -2.99 -1.13 -9.95
N ASP A 34 -3.87 -1.92 -10.56
CA ASP A 34 -4.26 -1.74 -11.95
C ASP A 34 -5.36 -0.68 -12.05
N LEU A 35 -5.29 0.15 -13.09
CA LEU A 35 -6.36 1.09 -13.40
C LEU A 35 -7.54 0.33 -14.02
N PRO A 36 -8.80 0.66 -13.64
CA PRO A 36 -9.98 0.10 -14.30
C PRO A 36 -10.02 0.55 -15.77
N ASP A 37 -10.54 -0.29 -16.67
CA ASP A 37 -10.67 0.01 -18.11
C ASP A 37 -11.93 0.84 -18.40
N ASP A 38 -11.93 2.10 -17.92
CA ASP A 38 -13.01 3.06 -18.08
C ASP A 38 -12.62 4.20 -19.05
N GLU A 39 -13.57 5.01 -19.52
CA GLU A 39 -13.25 6.17 -20.38
C GLU A 39 -12.31 7.20 -19.71
N SER A 40 -12.29 7.21 -18.36
CA SER A 40 -11.42 8.09 -17.55
C SER A 40 -10.01 7.56 -17.31
N THR A 41 -9.67 6.35 -17.81
CA THR A 41 -8.40 5.67 -17.52
C THR A 41 -7.19 6.47 -17.95
N ALA A 42 -7.22 7.01 -19.17
CA ALA A 42 -6.13 7.79 -19.72
C ALA A 42 -5.87 9.07 -18.89
N GLU A 43 -6.93 9.71 -18.42
CA GLU A 43 -6.82 10.92 -17.61
C GLU A 43 -6.27 10.59 -16.21
N LYS A 44 -6.73 9.51 -15.58
CA LYS A 44 -6.23 9.03 -14.29
C LYS A 44 -4.77 8.62 -14.36
N GLU A 45 -4.36 7.95 -15.43
CA GLU A 45 -2.96 7.58 -15.65
C GLU A 45 -2.06 8.83 -15.75
N VAL A 46 -2.50 9.86 -16.49
CA VAL A 46 -1.78 11.13 -16.57
C VAL A 46 -1.67 11.79 -15.20
N VAL A 47 -2.73 11.79 -14.39
CA VAL A 47 -2.69 12.35 -13.03
C VAL A 47 -1.70 11.59 -12.15
N LEU A 48 -1.69 10.26 -12.18
CA LEU A 48 -0.73 9.43 -11.43
C LEU A 48 0.72 9.76 -11.82
N GLN A 49 1.00 9.88 -13.13
CA GLN A 49 2.33 10.20 -13.64
C GLN A 49 2.77 11.62 -13.26
N LEU A 50 1.88 12.62 -13.40
CA LEU A 50 2.17 14.01 -13.04
C LEU A 50 2.44 14.18 -11.54
N GLN A 51 1.71 13.45 -10.71
CA GLN A 51 1.84 13.48 -9.25
C GLN A 51 2.94 12.54 -8.71
N GLY A 52 3.61 11.80 -9.61
CA GLY A 52 4.65 10.83 -9.26
C GLY A 52 4.16 9.73 -8.33
N ILE A 53 2.90 9.32 -8.44
CA ILE A 53 2.32 8.27 -7.61
C ILE A 53 2.60 6.92 -8.29
N PRO A 54 3.37 6.03 -7.65
CA PRO A 54 3.65 4.71 -8.21
C PRO A 54 2.43 3.81 -8.10
N THR A 55 2.18 3.00 -9.13
CA THR A 55 1.15 1.95 -9.16
C THR A 55 1.62 0.66 -8.47
N GLU A 56 2.94 0.49 -8.34
CA GLU A 56 3.55 -0.57 -7.54
C GLU A 56 3.93 -0.03 -6.16
N LEU A 57 3.31 -0.57 -5.12
CA LEU A 57 3.42 -0.09 -3.75
C LEU A 57 3.92 -1.20 -2.83
N ALA A 58 5.06 -0.96 -2.19
CA ALA A 58 5.62 -1.87 -1.20
C ALA A 58 5.09 -1.55 0.21
N LEU A 59 4.23 -2.42 0.73
CA LEU A 59 3.70 -2.34 2.09
C LEU A 59 4.60 -3.11 3.05
N ARG A 60 4.80 -2.58 4.25
CA ARG A 60 5.52 -3.28 5.33
C ARG A 60 4.55 -3.64 6.44
N PRO A 61 4.28 -4.94 6.68
CA PRO A 61 3.51 -5.34 7.85
C PRO A 61 4.28 -4.94 9.11
N ARG A 62 3.62 -4.27 10.07
CA ARG A 62 4.22 -3.98 11.38
C ARG A 62 3.96 -5.16 12.31
N GLY A 63 4.97 -6.02 12.46
CA GLY A 63 4.97 -7.15 13.38
C GLY A 63 4.78 -8.50 12.69
N ALA A 64 4.91 -9.58 13.47
CA ALA A 64 4.53 -10.90 13.01
C ALA A 64 3.03 -10.85 12.69
N LEU A 65 2.67 -11.02 11.40
CA LEU A 65 1.29 -11.29 11.01
C LEU A 65 0.82 -12.48 11.86
N PRO A 66 -0.16 -12.32 12.76
CA PRO A 66 -0.71 -13.48 13.45
C PRO A 66 -1.20 -14.45 12.37
N GLU A 67 -0.89 -15.74 12.56
CA GLU A 67 -0.97 -16.85 11.57
C GLU A 67 -2.32 -17.05 10.86
N ALA A 68 -3.31 -16.19 11.08
CA ALA A 68 -4.67 -16.31 10.53
C ALA A 68 -5.37 -14.98 10.25
N SER A 69 -4.66 -13.84 10.18
CA SER A 69 -5.30 -12.59 9.76
C SER A 69 -5.12 -12.35 8.28
N GLU A 70 -5.97 -12.97 7.46
CA GLU A 70 -6.18 -12.67 6.03
C GLU A 70 -6.81 -11.27 5.80
N SER A 71 -6.85 -10.43 6.84
CA SER A 71 -7.49 -9.13 6.83
C SER A 71 -6.47 -8.00 6.73
N TRP A 72 -6.79 -7.01 5.90
CA TRP A 72 -6.12 -5.71 5.81
C TRP A 72 -5.94 -5.04 7.18
N ALA A 73 -6.75 -5.40 8.17
CA ALA A 73 -6.63 -4.97 9.57
C ALA A 73 -5.26 -5.28 10.22
N ALA A 74 -4.51 -6.28 9.72
CA ALA A 74 -3.15 -6.52 10.20
C ALA A 74 -2.17 -5.43 9.72
N MET A 75 -2.49 -4.74 8.63
CA MET A 75 -1.78 -3.56 8.17
C MET A 75 -2.37 -2.33 8.88
N ARG A 76 -2.04 -2.16 10.16
CA ARG A 76 -2.48 -1.05 11.04
C ARG A 76 -2.31 0.39 10.52
N SER A 77 -1.79 0.59 9.32
CA SER A 77 -1.79 1.88 8.64
C SER A 77 -1.53 1.67 7.15
N LEU A 78 -2.45 2.11 6.30
CA LEU A 78 -2.19 2.20 4.86
C LEU A 78 -1.16 3.31 4.61
N PRO A 79 -0.14 3.09 3.75
CA PRO A 79 0.81 4.14 3.42
C PRO A 79 0.12 5.31 2.73
N PRO A 80 0.61 6.55 2.93
CA PRO A 80 0.02 7.73 2.32
C PRO A 80 0.01 7.66 0.79
N GLN A 81 0.98 7.01 0.16
CA GLN A 81 1.02 6.83 -1.30
C GLN A 81 -0.10 5.92 -1.81
N LEU A 82 -0.50 4.91 -1.03
CA LEU A 82 -1.61 4.04 -1.39
C LEU A 82 -2.95 4.79 -1.27
N LEU A 83 -3.11 5.63 -0.24
CA LEU A 83 -4.28 6.51 -0.11
C LEU A 83 -4.38 7.49 -1.28
N ARG A 84 -3.27 8.14 -1.66
CA ARG A 84 -3.24 9.02 -2.83
C ARG A 84 -3.63 8.28 -4.12
N CYS A 85 -3.14 7.05 -4.29
CA CYS A 85 -3.52 6.20 -5.42
C CYS A 85 -5.03 5.90 -5.41
N PHE A 86 -5.61 5.49 -4.28
CA PHE A 86 -7.04 5.22 -4.18
C PHE A 86 -7.91 6.45 -4.42
N ARG A 87 -7.48 7.63 -3.97
CA ARG A 87 -8.19 8.88 -4.25
C ARG A 87 -8.25 9.15 -5.75
N VAL A 88 -7.16 8.95 -6.49
CA VAL A 88 -7.14 9.11 -7.95
C VAL A 88 -8.03 8.08 -8.64
N LEU A 89 -8.03 6.83 -8.17
CA LEU A 89 -8.77 5.74 -8.80
C LEU A 89 -10.28 5.83 -8.58
N LEU A 90 -10.71 6.15 -7.36
CA LEU A 90 -12.11 6.20 -6.97
C LEU A 90 -12.72 7.59 -7.15
N GLY A 91 -11.89 8.59 -7.45
CA GLY A 91 -12.29 9.97 -7.59
C GLY A 91 -12.74 10.39 -8.96
N GLN A 92 -13.54 11.46 -8.95
CA GLN A 92 -13.75 12.28 -10.12
C GLN A 92 -12.59 13.27 -10.23
N ILE A 93 -11.99 13.34 -11.42
CA ILE A 93 -10.76 14.10 -11.67
C ILE A 93 -10.96 15.61 -11.44
N GLN A 94 -12.19 16.11 -11.59
CA GLN A 94 -12.51 17.54 -11.51
C GLN A 94 -12.42 18.11 -10.09
N ASP A 95 -12.61 17.27 -9.06
CA ASP A 95 -12.59 17.68 -7.64
C ASP A 95 -11.41 17.04 -6.88
N LEU A 96 -10.40 16.57 -7.62
CA LEU A 96 -9.34 15.76 -7.05
C LEU A 96 -8.22 16.63 -6.47
N ASP A 97 -8.26 16.84 -5.15
CA ASP A 97 -7.10 17.33 -4.39
C ASP A 97 -6.27 16.14 -3.88
N VAL A 98 -5.21 15.83 -4.62
CA VAL A 98 -4.32 14.68 -4.35
C VAL A 98 -3.43 14.90 -3.12
N ASP A 99 -3.19 16.17 -2.77
CA ASP A 99 -2.28 16.56 -1.69
C ASP A 99 -3.01 16.99 -0.41
N ALA A 100 -4.34 17.01 -0.43
CA ALA A 100 -5.17 17.20 0.76
C ALA A 100 -4.77 16.22 1.88
N ALA A 101 -4.78 16.69 3.13
CA ALA A 101 -4.52 15.82 4.27
C ALA A 101 -5.59 14.72 4.38
N PRO A 102 -5.27 13.54 4.95
CA PRO A 102 -6.29 12.54 5.26
C PRO A 102 -7.31 13.11 6.26
N GLY A 103 -8.59 13.05 5.91
CA GLY A 103 -9.69 13.64 6.67
C GLY A 103 -10.00 15.11 6.33
N GLU A 104 -9.33 15.68 5.33
CA GLU A 104 -9.65 16.99 4.77
C GLU A 104 -10.01 16.84 3.27
N GLY A 105 -11.08 17.49 2.82
CA GLY A 105 -11.50 17.50 1.41
C GLY A 105 -12.71 16.63 1.07
N GLY A 106 -12.97 16.47 -0.24
CA GLY A 106 -14.19 15.83 -0.77
C GLY A 106 -14.27 14.31 -0.60
N MET A 107 -13.19 13.65 -0.16
CA MET A 107 -13.07 12.18 -0.06
C MET A 107 -13.00 11.67 1.38
N LEU A 108 -13.64 12.38 2.30
CA LEU A 108 -13.60 12.08 3.73
C LEU A 108 -14.10 10.66 4.05
N GLU A 109 -15.09 10.14 3.33
CA GLU A 109 -15.60 8.78 3.53
C GLU A 109 -14.56 7.70 3.19
N LEU A 110 -13.78 7.90 2.12
CA LEU A 110 -12.70 6.98 1.75
C LEU A 110 -11.61 7.00 2.81
N ASP A 111 -11.21 8.19 3.25
CA ASP A 111 -10.19 8.34 4.29
C ASP A 111 -10.65 7.67 5.59
N LEU A 112 -11.91 7.86 6.00
CA LEU A 112 -12.47 7.21 7.17
C LEU A 112 -12.53 5.69 7.02
N GLN A 113 -12.95 5.15 5.87
CA GLN A 113 -12.97 3.70 5.64
C GLN A 113 -11.56 3.11 5.66
N CYS A 114 -10.60 3.81 5.07
CA CYS A 114 -9.20 3.42 5.09
C CYS A 114 -8.56 3.53 6.48
N LEU A 115 -8.98 4.49 7.30
CA LEU A 115 -8.54 4.64 8.70
C LEU A 115 -9.23 3.63 9.62
N ASP A 116 -10.51 3.32 9.42
CA ASP A 116 -11.25 2.33 10.19
C ASP A 116 -10.79 0.90 9.88
N ALA A 117 -10.38 0.61 8.64
CA ALA A 117 -9.70 -0.64 8.30
C ALA A 117 -8.37 -0.83 9.04
N THR A 118 -7.89 0.19 9.75
CA THR A 118 -6.63 0.16 10.51
C THR A 118 -6.80 0.18 12.03
N GLN A 119 -8.03 0.32 12.54
CA GLN A 119 -8.38 0.24 13.97
C GLN A 119 -8.69 -1.20 14.42
#